data_AF-A0A3B8VNI0-F1
#
_entry.id   AF-A0A3B8VNI0-F1
#
_cell.length_a   1.000
_cell.length_b   1.000
_cell.length_c   1.000
_cell.angle_alpha   90.00
_cell.angle_beta   90.00
_cell.angle_gamma   90.00
#
_symmetry.space_group_name_H-M   'P 1'
#
loop_
_entity.id
_entity.type
_entity.pdbx_description
1 polymer ?
#
loop_
_entity_poly.entity_id
_entity_poly.type
_entity_poly.pdbx_seq_one_letter_code
_entity_poly.pdbx_strand_id
1 'polypeptide(L)'
;PSPVDPLSSNGFAKFRAPTVTACHTLLMSELPSLFPTLRWSFIEASAQWLPWIVREAAVRHQALGHPLPDDVLSRWRIYVTCQTEDDVPYLLKEGAGDTLMIGTDYGHFDPS
;
A
#
# COMPACT_ATOMS: atom_id res chain seq x y z
N PRO A 1 22.33 -29.72 -8.18
CA PRO A 1 21.28 -28.71 -7.98
C PRO A 1 20.60 -28.38 -9.32
N SER A 2 19.29 -28.65 -9.44
CA SER A 2 18.52 -28.18 -10.59
C SER A 2 18.58 -26.65 -10.68
N PRO A 3 18.62 -26.04 -11.87
CA PRO A 3 18.62 -24.59 -11.99
C PRO A 3 17.32 -24.06 -11.36
N VAL A 4 17.44 -23.15 -10.40
CA VAL A 4 16.29 -22.43 -9.86
C VAL A 4 15.77 -21.55 -10.99
N ASP A 5 14.57 -21.84 -11.48
CA ASP A 5 13.90 -20.95 -12.44
C ASP A 5 13.62 -19.62 -11.74
N PRO A 6 14.26 -18.50 -12.13
CA PRO A 6 14.06 -17.20 -11.48
C PRO A 6 12.61 -16.69 -11.60
N LEU A 7 11.81 -17.26 -12.50
CA LEU A 7 10.41 -16.92 -12.70
C LEU A 7 9.49 -17.76 -11.80
N SER A 8 9.90 -18.98 -11.43
CA SER A 8 9.19 -19.82 -10.45
C SER A 8 9.22 -19.24 -9.03
N SER A 9 10.18 -18.34 -8.75
CA SER A 9 10.39 -17.66 -7.46
C SER A 9 9.85 -16.22 -7.41
N ASN A 10 9.12 -15.74 -8.43
CA ASN A 10 8.70 -14.34 -8.49
C ASN A 10 7.42 -14.05 -7.67
N GLY A 11 7.48 -14.33 -6.36
CA GLY A 11 6.42 -14.02 -5.41
C GLY A 11 6.07 -12.52 -5.38
N PHE A 12 7.03 -11.66 -5.67
CA PHE A 12 6.80 -10.21 -5.73
C PHE A 12 5.77 -9.82 -6.79
N ALA A 13 5.98 -10.21 -8.05
CA ALA A 13 5.06 -9.85 -9.14
C ALA A 13 3.68 -10.50 -8.97
N LYS A 14 3.62 -11.66 -8.32
CA LYS A 14 2.37 -12.38 -8.10
C LYS A 14 1.55 -11.83 -6.92
N PHE A 15 2.20 -11.54 -5.79
CA PHE A 15 1.51 -11.26 -4.53
C PHE A 15 1.63 -9.80 -4.07
N ARG A 16 2.74 -9.12 -4.38
CA ARG A 16 2.96 -7.73 -3.94
C ARG A 16 2.52 -6.72 -4.99
N ALA A 17 2.98 -6.88 -6.23
CA ALA A 17 2.75 -5.90 -7.30
C ALA A 17 1.26 -5.60 -7.57
N PRO A 18 0.34 -6.58 -7.61
CA PRO A 18 -1.08 -6.30 -7.80
C PRO A 18 -1.68 -5.48 -6.66
N THR A 19 -1.27 -5.74 -5.41
CA THR A 19 -1.73 -5.04 -4.21
C THR A 19 -1.30 -3.57 -4.24
N VAL A 20 -0.02 -3.31 -4.51
CA VAL A 20 0.51 -1.94 -4.67
C VAL A 20 -0.19 -1.22 -5.82
N THR A 21 -0.35 -1.89 -6.96
CA THR A 21 -1.01 -1.33 -8.15
C THR A 21 -2.47 -0.97 -7.85
N ALA A 22 -3.20 -1.85 -7.18
CA ALA A 22 -4.60 -1.62 -6.80
C ALA A 22 -4.73 -0.41 -5.86
N CYS A 23 -3.82 -0.25 -4.90
CA CYS A 23 -3.80 0.92 -4.02
C CYS A 23 -3.54 2.21 -4.80
N HIS A 24 -2.57 2.21 -5.71
CA HIS A 24 -2.31 3.37 -6.57
C HIS A 24 -3.51 3.67 -7.48
N THR A 25 -4.15 2.66 -8.07
CA THR A 25 -5.36 2.85 -8.88
C THR A 25 -6.50 3.44 -8.05
N LEU A 26 -6.70 2.99 -6.81
CA LEU A 26 -7.67 3.58 -5.89
C LEU A 26 -7.37 5.07 -5.66
N LEU A 27 -6.10 5.42 -5.40
CA LEU A 27 -5.67 6.81 -5.19
C LEU A 27 -5.93 7.72 -6.41
N MET A 28 -5.91 7.16 -7.62
CA MET A 28 -6.18 7.88 -8.87
C MET A 28 -7.65 7.86 -9.29
N SER A 29 -8.52 7.16 -8.55
CA SER A 29 -9.93 6.97 -8.91
C SER A 29 -10.85 7.93 -8.18
N GLU A 30 -12.10 8.03 -8.65
CA GLU A 30 -13.17 8.75 -7.96
C GLU A 30 -13.85 7.91 -6.86
N LEU A 31 -13.43 6.65 -6.65
CA LEU A 31 -14.08 5.74 -5.72
C LEU A 31 -14.17 6.28 -4.28
N PRO A 32 -13.13 6.92 -3.71
CA PRO A 32 -13.23 7.52 -2.38
C PRO A 32 -14.31 8.60 -2.28
N SER A 33 -14.55 9.35 -3.36
CA SER A 33 -15.59 10.39 -3.42
C SER A 33 -16.99 9.79 -3.57
N LEU A 34 -17.13 8.72 -4.35
CA LEU A 34 -18.40 8.02 -4.56
C LEU A 34 -18.84 7.22 -3.33
N PHE A 35 -17.89 6.67 -2.58
CA PHE A 35 -18.13 5.82 -1.41
C PHE A 35 -17.41 6.36 -0.17
N PRO A 36 -17.80 7.54 0.34
CA PRO A 36 -17.03 8.26 1.37
C PRO A 36 -16.96 7.55 2.73
N THR A 37 -17.84 6.58 2.99
CA THR A 37 -17.86 5.80 4.24
C THR A 37 -17.13 4.46 4.14
N LEU A 38 -16.81 4.01 2.92
CA LEU A 38 -16.14 2.75 2.67
C LEU A 38 -14.70 2.79 3.23
N ARG A 39 -14.20 1.63 3.66
CA ARG A 39 -12.84 1.45 4.14
C ARG A 39 -12.13 0.49 3.20
N TRP A 40 -10.88 0.79 2.90
CA TRP A 40 -10.06 0.02 1.98
C TRP A 40 -8.89 -0.55 2.75
N SER A 41 -8.59 -1.82 2.56
CA SER A 41 -7.45 -2.46 3.23
C SER A 41 -6.58 -3.20 2.21
N PHE A 42 -5.28 -2.96 2.29
CA PHE A 42 -4.27 -3.68 1.52
C PHE A 42 -3.45 -4.52 2.50
N ILE A 43 -3.56 -5.84 2.38
CA ILE A 43 -3.11 -6.80 3.39
C ILE A 43 -2.01 -7.67 2.79
N GLU A 44 -1.02 -8.03 3.61
CA GLU A 44 0.04 -9.00 3.26
C GLU A 44 0.91 -8.54 2.08
N ALA A 45 1.22 -7.24 2.02
CA ALA A 45 2.03 -6.65 0.96
C ALA A 45 3.18 -5.75 1.44
N SER A 46 3.53 -5.80 2.73
CA SER A 46 4.33 -4.77 3.43
C SER A 46 3.76 -3.35 3.29
N ALA A 47 4.42 -2.38 3.91
CA ALA A 47 3.97 -0.99 3.91
C ALA A 47 5.00 -0.01 3.34
N GLN A 48 6.27 -0.40 3.18
CA GLN A 48 7.34 0.47 2.67
C GLN A 48 7.09 1.11 1.30
N TRP A 49 6.23 0.53 0.45
CA TRP A 49 5.85 1.11 -0.84
C TRP A 49 4.88 2.30 -0.71
N LEU A 50 4.22 2.46 0.44
CA LEU A 50 3.10 3.37 0.62
C LEU A 50 3.48 4.84 0.41
N PRO A 51 4.56 5.39 1.02
CA PRO A 51 4.95 6.78 0.79
C PRO A 51 5.27 7.07 -0.68
N TRP A 52 5.90 6.11 -1.36
CA TRP A 52 6.23 6.23 -2.78
C TRP A 52 4.99 6.37 -3.66
N ILE A 53 4.00 5.49 -3.51
CA ILE A 53 2.82 5.56 -4.37
C ILE A 53 1.92 6.76 -4.06
N VAL A 54 1.88 7.20 -2.80
CA VAL A 54 1.13 8.41 -2.41
C VAL A 54 1.78 9.63 -3.07
N ARG A 55 3.12 9.69 -3.05
CA ARG A 55 3.86 10.74 -3.75
C ARG A 55 3.62 10.71 -5.26
N GLU A 56 3.65 9.54 -5.89
CA GLU A 56 3.37 9.38 -7.32
C GLU A 56 1.95 9.85 -7.68
N ALA A 57 0.96 9.50 -6.87
CA ALA A 57 -0.42 9.94 -7.05
C ALA A 57 -0.54 11.46 -6.86
N ALA A 58 0.08 12.02 -5.81
CA ALA A 58 0.03 13.46 -5.52
C ALA A 58 0.60 14.31 -6.67
N VAL A 59 1.70 13.88 -7.28
CA VAL A 59 2.28 14.56 -8.45
C VAL A 59 1.32 14.58 -9.64
N ARG A 60 0.61 13.47 -9.89
CA ARG A 60 -0.35 13.38 -11.01
C ARG A 60 -1.60 14.22 -10.75
N HIS A 61 -2.13 14.15 -9.54
CA HIS A 61 -3.25 14.98 -9.07
C HIS A 61 -2.94 16.48 -9.15
N GLN A 62 -1.72 16.89 -8.75
CA GLN A 62 -1.23 18.25 -8.90
C GLN A 62 -1.20 18.69 -10.37
N ALA A 63 -0.71 17.83 -11.27
CA ALA A 63 -0.67 18.13 -12.70
C ALA A 63 -2.06 18.28 -13.33
N LEU A 64 -3.08 17.64 -12.75
CA LEU A 64 -4.49 17.76 -13.13
C LEU A 64 -5.20 18.95 -12.47
N GLY A 65 -4.54 19.72 -11.61
CA GLY A 65 -5.12 20.88 -10.92
C GLY A 65 -5.96 20.53 -9.68
N HIS A 66 -5.88 19.29 -9.20
CA HIS A 66 -6.64 18.79 -8.05
C HIS A 66 -5.70 18.12 -7.04
N PRO A 67 -4.90 18.87 -6.26
CA PRO A 67 -3.92 18.29 -5.34
C PRO A 67 -4.55 17.32 -4.34
N LEU A 68 -3.86 16.20 -4.09
CA LEU A 68 -4.22 15.32 -2.98
C LEU A 68 -3.95 16.02 -1.65
N PRO A 69 -4.79 15.80 -0.63
CA PRO A 69 -4.53 16.30 0.70
C PRO A 69 -3.41 15.48 1.37
N ASP A 70 -2.64 16.11 2.26
CA ASP A 70 -1.53 15.45 2.97
C ASP A 70 -2.00 14.27 3.84
N ASP A 71 -3.25 14.32 4.31
CA ASP A 71 -3.91 13.28 5.11
C ASP A 71 -4.71 12.29 4.25
N VAL A 72 -4.40 12.14 2.95
CA VAL A 72 -5.22 11.35 2.01
C VAL A 72 -5.51 9.94 2.49
N LEU A 73 -4.56 9.26 3.13
CA LEU A 73 -4.73 7.90 3.62
C LEU A 73 -5.82 7.80 4.68
N SER A 74 -5.78 8.66 5.70
CA SER A 74 -6.79 8.67 6.77
C SER A 74 -8.12 9.24 6.27
N ARG A 75 -8.07 10.31 5.46
CA ARG A 75 -9.25 10.96 4.87
C ARG A 75 -10.05 10.01 3.98
N TRP A 76 -9.36 9.19 3.18
CA TRP A 76 -9.98 8.20 2.30
C TRP A 76 -10.08 6.81 2.92
N ARG A 77 -9.72 6.69 4.21
CA ARG A 77 -9.91 5.48 5.02
C ARG A 77 -9.22 4.26 4.40
N ILE A 78 -8.00 4.48 3.93
CA ILE A 78 -7.11 3.49 3.34
C ILE A 78 -6.20 2.97 4.45
N TYR A 79 -6.21 1.66 4.66
CA TYR A 79 -5.42 0.97 5.69
C TYR A 79 -4.48 -0.03 5.04
N VAL A 80 -3.28 -0.19 5.62
CA VAL A 80 -2.25 -1.09 5.09
C VAL A 80 -1.62 -1.89 6.22
N THR A 81 -1.41 -3.19 6.03
CA THR A 81 -0.65 -3.99 7.01
C THR A 81 0.85 -3.77 6.86
N CYS A 82 1.55 -3.54 7.97
CA CYS A 82 3.01 -3.59 8.00
C CYS A 82 3.52 -4.99 8.35
N GLN A 83 4.77 -5.28 7.94
CA GLN A 83 5.53 -6.47 8.30
C GLN A 83 6.64 -6.17 9.30
N THR A 84 7.24 -7.21 9.87
CA THR A 84 8.37 -7.05 10.80
C THR A 84 9.58 -6.33 10.22
N GLU A 85 9.80 -6.39 8.89
CA GLU A 85 10.93 -5.75 8.21
C GLU A 85 10.65 -4.31 7.77
N ASP A 86 9.40 -3.83 7.88
CA ASP A 86 9.08 -2.45 7.52
C ASP A 86 9.74 -1.46 8.50
N ASP A 87 10.24 -0.34 7.96
CA ASP A 87 10.69 0.79 8.77
C ASP A 87 9.47 1.57 9.27
N VAL A 88 8.87 1.06 10.35
CA VAL A 88 7.68 1.66 10.96
C VAL A 88 7.92 3.12 11.36
N PRO A 89 9.03 3.51 12.03
CA PRO A 89 9.31 4.91 12.32
C PRO A 89 9.29 5.82 11.09
N TYR A 90 9.84 5.37 9.96
CA TYR A 90 9.77 6.10 8.69
C TYR A 90 8.32 6.24 8.20
N LEU A 91 7.54 5.15 8.20
CA LEU A 91 6.15 5.18 7.75
C LEU A 91 5.27 6.09 8.61
N LEU A 92 5.50 6.12 9.93
CA LEU A 92 4.82 7.05 10.84
C LEU A 92 5.13 8.50 10.49
N LYS A 93 6.40 8.81 10.20
CA LYS A 93 6.83 10.16 9.79
C LYS A 93 6.22 10.59 8.46
N GLU A 94 6.03 9.66 7.53
CA GLU A 94 5.41 9.90 6.22
C GLU A 94 3.86 9.93 6.28
N GLY A 95 3.26 9.95 7.46
CA GLY A 95 1.83 10.17 7.64
C GLY A 95 0.96 8.91 7.63
N ALA A 96 1.55 7.71 7.68
CA ALA A 96 0.79 6.46 7.71
C ALA A 96 0.25 6.08 9.10
N GLY A 97 0.54 6.85 10.15
CA GLY A 97 0.35 6.44 11.55
C GLY A 97 -1.05 5.98 11.94
N ASP A 98 -2.09 6.65 11.45
CA ASP A 98 -3.49 6.29 11.76
C ASP A 98 -4.05 5.16 10.86
N THR A 99 -3.21 4.67 9.94
CA THR A 99 -3.64 3.77 8.85
C THR A 99 -2.85 2.47 8.78
N LEU A 100 -1.81 2.31 9.60
CA LEU A 100 -1.05 1.07 9.71
C LEU A 100 -1.77 0.05 10.58
N MET A 101 -1.72 -1.21 10.15
CA MET A 101 -2.29 -2.36 10.87
C MET A 101 -1.22 -3.43 11.06
N ILE A 102 -1.29 -4.17 12.16
CA ILE A 102 -0.49 -5.39 12.35
C ILE A 102 -1.34 -6.58 11.94
N GLY A 103 -0.82 -7.43 11.06
CA GLY A 103 -1.40 -8.71 10.68
C GLY A 103 -0.38 -9.82 10.92
N THR A 104 -0.76 -10.89 11.62
CA THR A 104 0.18 -11.96 12.01
C THR A 104 0.35 -13.06 10.98
N ASP A 105 -0.40 -12.98 9.88
CA ASP A 105 -0.51 -14.00 8.82
C ASP A 105 -0.44 -15.46 9.32
N TYR A 106 -1.23 -15.74 10.37
CA TYR A 106 -1.03 -16.94 11.16
C TYR A 106 -1.38 -18.21 10.37
N GLY A 107 -0.44 -19.16 10.31
CA GLY A 107 -0.58 -20.44 9.63
C GLY A 107 0.13 -20.51 8.28
N HIS A 108 0.71 -19.40 7.81
CA HIS A 108 1.58 -19.36 6.64
C HIS A 108 3.06 -19.55 7.00
N PHE A 109 3.87 -19.87 5.99
CA PHE A 109 5.28 -20.23 6.15
C PHE A 109 6.23 -19.04 5.92
N ASP A 110 5.72 -17.96 5.35
CA ASP A 110 6.43 -16.71 5.10
C ASP A 110 6.30 -15.72 6.28
N PRO A 111 7.30 -14.84 6.46
CA PRO A 111 7.29 -13.87 7.55
C PRO A 111 6.20 -12.81 7.37
N SER A 112 5.52 -12.50 8.48
CA SER A 112 4.40 -11.56 8.56
C SER A 112 4.83 -10.13 8.82
#